data_AF-A0A8J8GUQ5-F1
#
_entry.id   AF-A0A8J8GUQ5-F1
#
_cell.length_a   1.000
_cell.length_b   1.000
_cell.length_c   1.000
_cell.angle_alpha   90.00
_cell.angle_beta   90.00
_cell.angle_gamma   90.00
#
_symmetry.space_group_name_H-M   'P 1'
#
loop_
_entity.id
_entity.type
_entity.pdbx_description
1 polymer ?
#
loop_
_entity_poly.entity_id
_entity_poly.type
_entity_poly.pdbx_seq_one_letter_code
_entity_poly.pdbx_strand_id
1 'polypeptide(L)' 'MSKKSWLVNVALPIEADSPAEAVGEYWRYVAELGSAELPAYVSPVGDELSMIPFVGGEVTNLDPEEDD' A
#
# COMPACT_ATOMS: atom_id res chain seq x y z
N MET A 1 28.06 3.50 -1.75
CA MET A 1 26.93 3.86 -2.64
C MET A 1 26.09 4.91 -1.94
N SER A 2 25.60 5.92 -2.66
CA SER A 2 24.66 6.91 -2.09
C SER A 2 23.31 6.23 -1.81
N LYS A 3 22.67 6.55 -0.68
CA LYS A 3 21.31 6.07 -0.38
C LYS A 3 20.31 6.76 -1.30
N LYS A 4 19.31 6.03 -1.79
CA LYS A 4 18.16 6.59 -2.53
C LYS A 4 17.01 6.86 -1.58
N SER A 5 16.19 7.88 -1.89
CA SER A 5 14.94 8.16 -1.18
C SER A 5 13.78 7.41 -1.84
N TRP A 6 12.87 6.92 -1.01
CA TRP A 6 11.71 6.14 -1.43
C TRP A 6 10.45 6.71 -0.78
N LEU A 7 9.35 6.72 -1.53
CA LEU A 7 8.00 6.84 -0.99
C LEU A 7 7.51 5.43 -0.64
N VAL A 8 7.00 5.28 0.57
CA VAL A 8 6.44 4.02 1.07
C VAL A 8 5.11 4.34 1.72
N ASN A 9 4.03 3.74 1.21
CA ASN A 9 2.68 3.96 1.72
C ASN A 9 1.87 2.66 1.71
N VAL A 10 0.94 2.54 2.65
CA VAL A 10 -0.13 1.55 2.56
C VAL A 10 -1.28 2.21 1.81
N ALA A 11 -1.71 1.62 0.70
CA ALA A 11 -2.89 2.07 -0.06
C ALA A 11 -3.95 0.98 -0.01
N LEU A 12 -5.11 1.30 0.57
CA LEU A 12 -6.23 0.38 0.69
C LEU A 12 -7.41 0.94 -0.09
N PRO A 13 -8.09 0.13 -0.92
CA PRO A 13 -9.39 0.49 -1.44
C PRO A 13 -10.38 0.48 -0.27
N ILE A 14 -10.93 1.65 0.07
CA ILE A 14 -11.87 1.80 1.17
C ILE A 14 -13.15 2.42 0.62
N GLU A 15 -14.25 1.70 0.78
CA GLU A 15 -15.59 2.21 0.54
C GLU A 15 -16.11 2.89 1.79
N ALA A 16 -16.55 4.14 1.67
CA ALA A 16 -17.06 4.96 2.78
C ALA A 16 -17.93 6.11 2.23
N ASP A 17 -18.84 6.64 3.05
CA ASP A 17 -19.74 7.74 2.65
C ASP A 17 -19.01 9.10 2.67
N SER A 18 -17.85 9.19 3.32
CA SER A 18 -17.05 10.42 3.38
C SER A 18 -15.55 10.16 3.50
N PRO A 19 -14.69 11.15 3.15
CA PRO A 19 -13.25 11.05 3.35
C PRO A 19 -12.83 10.85 4.82
N ALA A 20 -13.57 11.44 5.76
CA ALA A 20 -13.28 11.29 7.19
C ALA A 20 -13.53 9.85 7.68
N GLU A 21 -14.60 9.24 7.19
CA GLU A 21 -14.91 7.84 7.45
C GLU A 21 -13.89 6.91 6.81
N ALA A 22 -13.49 7.17 5.56
CA ALA A 22 -12.43 6.40 4.90
C ALA A 22 -11.12 6.39 5.69
N VAL A 23 -10.73 7.54 6.29
CA VAL A 23 -9.56 7.62 7.17
C VAL A 23 -9.75 6.83 8.46
N GLY A 24 -10.96 6.81 9.02
CA GLY A 24 -11.31 5.97 10.17
C GLY A 24 -11.11 4.48 9.87
N GLU A 25 -11.69 4.01 8.77
CA GLU A 25 -11.56 2.62 8.31
C GLU A 25 -10.12 2.26 7.96
N TYR A 26 -9.36 3.19 7.37
CA TYR A 26 -7.93 3.00 7.11
C TYR A 26 -7.17 2.67 8.40
N TRP A 27 -7.36 3.46 9.46
CA TRP A 27 -6.69 3.22 10.72
C TRP A 27 -7.17 1.95 11.41
N ARG A 28 -8.45 1.58 11.24
CA ARG A 28 -8.99 0.32 11.70
C ARG A 28 -8.28 -0.87 11.03
N TYR A 29 -8.18 -0.89 9.71
CA TYR A 29 -7.47 -1.93 8.97
C TYR A 29 -5.98 -2.01 9.34
N VAL A 30 -5.32 -0.85 9.49
CA VAL A 30 -3.92 -0.80 9.92
C VAL A 30 -3.74 -1.47 11.29
N ALA A 31 -4.66 -1.23 12.22
CA ALA A 31 -4.60 -1.82 13.56
C ALA A 31 -4.92 -3.32 13.59
N GLU A 32 -5.82 -3.79 12.73
CA GLU A 32 -6.28 -5.19 12.71
C GLU A 32 -5.35 -6.14 11.93
N LEU A 33 -4.85 -5.72 10.76
CA LEU A 33 -4.10 -6.59 9.83
C LEU A 33 -2.57 -6.50 10.04
N GLY A 34 -2.06 -5.30 10.31
CA GLY A 34 -0.62 -5.08 10.53
C GLY A 34 0.28 -5.37 9.33
N SER A 35 1.60 -5.32 9.55
CA SER A 35 2.60 -5.32 8.46
C SER A 35 2.78 -6.65 7.73
N ALA A 36 2.20 -7.74 8.22
CA ALA A 36 2.30 -9.05 7.58
C ALA A 36 1.28 -9.19 6.43
N GLU A 37 0.13 -8.55 6.56
CA GLU A 37 -1.01 -8.72 5.66
C GLU A 37 -1.26 -7.48 4.79
N LEU A 38 -0.89 -6.29 5.26
CA LEU A 38 -1.12 -5.05 4.51
C LEU A 38 -0.10 -4.85 3.38
N PRO A 39 -0.55 -4.37 2.21
CA PRO A 39 0.35 -4.03 1.12
C PRO A 39 1.08 -2.71 1.41
N ALA A 40 2.39 -2.72 1.24
CA ALA A 40 3.23 -1.54 1.18
C ALA A 40 3.60 -1.26 -0.28
N TYR A 41 3.18 -0.13 -0.81
CA TYR A 41 3.54 0.35 -2.14
C TYR A 41 4.82 1.16 -2.04
N VAL A 42 5.80 0.83 -2.87
CA VAL A 42 7.13 1.44 -2.87
C VAL A 42 7.39 2.10 -4.21
N SER A 43 7.83 3.36 -4.17
CA SER A 43 8.22 4.12 -5.36
C SER A 43 9.48 4.93 -5.11
N PRO A 44 10.43 5.01 -6.06
CA PRO A 44 11.53 5.97 -5.95
C PRO A 44 10.99 7.40 -5.92
N VAL A 45 11.61 8.28 -5.14
CA VAL A 45 11.33 9.72 -5.27
C VAL A 45 11.70 10.18 -6.68
N GLY A 46 10.75 10.77 -7.40
CA GLY A 46 10.88 11.15 -8.81
C GLY A 46 10.35 10.11 -9.81
N ASP A 47 9.90 8.94 -9.33
CA ASP A 47 9.22 7.90 -10.12
C ASP A 47 8.06 7.31 -9.30
N GLU A 48 7.12 8.20 -8.97
CA GLU A 48 6.06 7.96 -8.00
C GLU A 48 4.93 7.05 -8.55
N LEU A 49 4.89 6.87 -9.88
CA LEU A 49 3.93 6.01 -10.56
C LEU A 49 4.37 4.55 -10.65
N SER A 50 5.60 4.22 -10.21
CA SER A 50 6.08 2.84 -10.18
C SER A 50 5.24 1.94 -9.25
N MET A 51 4.78 2.48 -8.12
CA MET A 51 3.86 1.87 -7.15
C MET A 51 4.01 0.35 -6.97
N ILE A 52 5.23 -0.12 -6.68
CA ILE A 52 5.52 -1.55 -6.60
C ILE A 52 4.95 -2.11 -5.29
N PRO A 53 4.01 -3.06 -5.31
CA PRO A 53 3.42 -3.64 -4.12
C PRO A 53 4.34 -4.67 -3.44
N PHE A 54 4.40 -4.60 -2.11
CA PHE A 54 5.03 -5.60 -1.26
C PHE A 54 4.07 -6.08 -0.17
N VAL A 55 3.95 -7.39 0.04
CA VAL A 55 3.23 -8.00 1.17
C VAL A 55 4.20 -8.91 1.92
N GLY A 56 4.25 -8.81 3.26
CA GLY A 56 5.18 -9.60 4.08
C GLY A 56 6.67 -9.40 3.76
N GLY A 57 7.03 -8.37 2.99
CA GLY A 57 8.40 -8.08 2.54
C GLY A 57 8.76 -8.65 1.16
N GLU A 58 7.84 -9.30 0.48
CA GLU A 58 8.03 -9.84 -0.87
C GLU A 58 7.24 -9.03 -1.90
N VAL A 59 7.74 -8.92 -3.13
CA VAL A 59 6.98 -8.31 -4.23
C VAL A 59 5.80 -9.23 -4.54
N THR A 60 4.59 -8.68 -4.55
CA THR A 60 3.35 -9.46 -4.71
C THR A 60 2.48 -8.83 -5.77
N ASN A 61 2.08 -9.57 -6.79
CA ASN A 61 1.08 -9.07 -7.72
C ASN A 61 -0.26 -8.96 -6.99
N LEU A 62 -0.87 -7.77 -7.03
CA LEU A 62 -2.16 -7.48 -6.40
C LEU A 62 -3.22 -7.11 -7.45
N ASP A 63 -2.93 -7.30 -8.74
CA ASP A 63 -3.89 -7.09 -9.81
C ASP A 63 -4.90 -8.24 -9.83
N PRO A 64 -6.17 -8.01 -9.46
CA PRO A 64 -7.18 -9.05 -9.44
C PRO A 64 -7.53 -9.57 -10.84
N GLU A 65 -7.18 -8.85 -11.92
CA GLU A 65 -7.41 -9.28 -13.29
C GLU A 65 -6.31 -10.23 -13.83
N GLU A 66 -5.17 -10.35 -13.15
CA GLU A 66 -4.07 -11.24 -13.55
C GLU A 66 -4.08 -12.60 -12.82
N ASP A 67 -5.01 -12.82 -11.89
CA ASP A 67 -5.22 -14.08 -11.14
C ASP A 67 -6.04 -15.14 -11.93
N ASP A 68 -5.82 -15.28 -13.25
CA ASP A 68 -6.41 -16.29 -14.15
C ASP A 68 -5.53 -17.55 -14.33
#